data_AF-A0A660N6V6-F1
#
_entry.id   AF-A0A660N6V6-F1
#
_cell.length_a   1.000
_cell.length_b   1.000
_cell.length_c   1.000
_cell.angle_alpha   90.00
_cell.angle_beta   90.00
_cell.angle_gamma   90.00
#
_symmetry.space_group_name_H-M   'P 1'
#
loop_
_entity.id
_entity.type
_entity.pdbx_description
1 polymer ?
#
loop_
_entity_poly.entity_id
_entity_poly.type
_entity_poly.pdbx_seq_one_letter_code
_entity_poly.pdbx_strand_id
1 'polypeptide(L)'
;MNAPTAENQIYADASTRNILDNLGISKLLAREGLTEIMINRPFELFIEGSFGVERIEIPKLTLDNLTKLANTLCIFNNKKITAQNPIHSVTLPDGERGHIMLPPSCEDKTAVFAIRKPSTSRFSLGDYIKTNRLQAFADYSEHGKAADFRQPESQTHPENASESTQETLHQNSRHFADIADQMKLPHDVPLADWQYQ
;
A
#
# COMPACT_ATOMS: atom_id res chain seq x y z
N MET A 1 -6.29 -47.41 17.84
CA MET A 1 -5.94 -46.52 16.71
C MET A 1 -4.93 -45.53 17.24
N ASN A 2 -3.67 -45.66 16.80
CA ASN A 2 -2.58 -44.82 17.30
C ASN A 2 -2.77 -43.39 16.79
N ALA A 3 -2.80 -42.42 17.70
CA ALA A 3 -2.70 -41.01 17.34
C ALA A 3 -1.35 -40.78 16.63
N PRO A 4 -1.32 -40.05 15.51
CA PRO A 4 -0.04 -39.73 14.87
C PRO A 4 0.75 -38.83 15.82
N THR A 5 1.90 -39.34 16.27
CA THR A 5 2.94 -38.59 16.95
C THR A 5 3.28 -37.36 16.10
N ALA A 6 3.13 -36.15 16.64
CA ALA A 6 3.50 -34.93 15.93
C ALA A 6 4.98 -35.02 15.55
N GLU A 7 5.26 -35.23 14.26
CA GLU A 7 6.61 -35.12 13.74
C GLU A 7 7.09 -33.70 14.02
N ASN A 8 8.28 -33.60 14.62
CA ASN A 8 8.91 -32.34 14.98
C ASN A 8 9.48 -31.71 13.69
N GLN A 9 8.59 -31.32 12.78
CA GLN A 9 8.92 -30.76 11.49
C GLN A 9 9.36 -29.31 11.69
N ILE A 10 10.66 -29.05 11.55
CA ILE A 10 11.19 -27.68 11.62
C ILE A 10 10.76 -26.96 10.34
N TYR A 11 9.81 -26.04 10.47
CA TYR A 11 9.38 -25.17 9.37
C TYR A 11 10.47 -24.16 9.04
N ALA A 12 10.57 -23.78 7.76
CA ALA A 12 11.58 -22.84 7.27
C ALA A 12 11.50 -21.44 7.91
N ASP A 13 10.36 -21.08 8.48
CA ASP A 13 10.12 -19.81 9.18
C ASP A 13 10.44 -19.85 10.68
N ALA A 14 10.77 -21.00 11.26
CA ALA A 14 10.96 -21.17 12.69
C ALA A 14 12.03 -20.22 13.27
N SER A 15 13.17 -20.08 12.58
CA SER A 15 14.25 -19.15 12.96
C SER A 15 13.79 -17.70 12.91
N THR A 16 13.03 -17.32 11.88
CA THR A 16 12.51 -15.95 11.70
C THR A 16 11.53 -15.61 12.81
N ARG A 17 10.56 -16.49 13.09
CA ARG A 17 9.57 -16.31 14.16
C ARG A 17 10.24 -16.17 15.52
N ASN A 18 11.20 -17.05 15.83
CA ASN A 18 11.92 -17.00 17.11
C ASN A 18 12.63 -15.67 17.34
N ILE A 19 13.32 -15.12 16.32
CA ILE A 19 13.99 -13.82 16.44
C ILE A 19 12.97 -12.68 16.58
N LEU A 20 11.90 -12.68 15.77
CA LEU A 20 10.84 -11.67 15.88
C LEU A 20 10.20 -11.67 17.28
N ASP A 21 9.94 -12.85 17.84
CA ASP A 21 9.37 -13.03 19.19
C ASP A 21 10.35 -12.54 20.26
N ASN A 22 11.62 -12.94 20.19
CA ASN A 22 12.63 -12.56 21.17
C ASN A 22 12.87 -11.03 21.19
N LEU A 23 12.80 -10.39 20.02
CA LEU A 23 12.90 -8.94 19.87
C LEU A 23 11.60 -8.19 20.21
N GLY A 24 10.50 -8.91 20.48
CA GLY A 24 9.20 -8.33 20.82
C GLY A 24 8.44 -7.74 19.62
N ILE A 25 8.94 -7.93 18.40
CA ILE A 25 8.34 -7.40 17.18
C ILE A 25 7.02 -8.12 16.87
N SER A 26 6.92 -9.43 17.09
CA SER A 26 5.67 -10.19 16.86
C SER A 26 4.51 -9.67 17.71
N LYS A 27 4.77 -9.31 18.98
CA LYS A 27 3.77 -8.74 19.87
C LYS A 27 3.28 -7.37 19.36
N LEU A 28 4.18 -6.58 18.80
CA LEU A 28 3.83 -5.29 18.20
C LEU A 28 3.00 -5.49 16.94
N LEU A 29 3.41 -6.41 16.03
CA LEU A 29 2.67 -6.75 14.82
C LEU A 29 1.24 -7.22 15.11
N ALA A 30 1.03 -7.90 16.25
CA ALA A 30 -0.29 -8.31 16.73
C ALA A 30 -1.17 -7.17 17.28
N ARG A 31 -0.63 -5.96 17.53
CA ARG A 31 -1.38 -4.81 18.03
C ARG A 31 -2.45 -4.40 17.01
N GLU A 32 -3.68 -4.20 17.51
CA GLU A 32 -4.78 -3.71 16.69
C GLU A 32 -4.53 -2.27 16.24
N GLY A 33 -4.92 -1.95 15.01
CA GLY A 33 -4.75 -0.62 14.43
C GLY A 33 -3.33 -0.30 13.96
N LEU A 34 -2.33 -1.14 14.24
CA LEU A 34 -0.98 -1.00 13.72
C LEU A 34 -0.96 -1.19 12.20
N THR A 35 -0.32 -0.26 11.49
CA THR A 35 -0.09 -0.33 10.05
C THR A 35 1.38 -0.54 9.71
N GLU A 36 2.31 0.08 10.45
CA GLU A 36 3.74 0.05 10.13
C GLU A 36 4.63 -0.05 11.38
N ILE A 37 5.79 -0.69 11.21
CA ILE A 37 6.90 -0.71 12.16
C ILE A 37 8.14 -0.21 11.44
N MET A 38 8.84 0.75 12.04
CA MET A 38 10.07 1.33 11.50
C MET A 38 11.18 1.23 12.55
N ILE A 39 12.35 0.75 12.14
CA ILE A 39 13.56 0.75 12.97
C ILE A 39 14.59 1.53 12.17
N ASN A 40 15.06 2.65 12.70
CA ASN A 40 16.03 3.50 11.99
C ASN A 40 17.45 3.34 12.52
N ARG A 41 17.60 2.96 13.79
CA ARG A 41 18.88 2.73 14.47
C ARG A 41 18.69 1.74 15.63
N PRO A 42 19.78 1.22 16.22
CA PRO A 42 19.70 0.35 17.37
C PRO A 42 18.95 0.99 18.55
N PHE A 43 18.30 0.14 19.35
CA PHE A 43 17.59 0.47 20.60
C PHE A 43 16.28 1.24 20.47
N GLU A 44 15.89 1.67 19.27
CA GLU A 44 14.62 2.34 19.03
C GLU A 44 13.79 1.67 17.95
N LEU A 45 12.48 1.79 18.08
CA LEU A 45 11.49 1.31 17.15
C LEU A 45 10.33 2.29 17.14
N PHE A 46 9.85 2.66 15.96
CA PHE A 46 8.66 3.45 15.77
C PHE A 46 7.53 2.55 15.30
N ILE A 47 6.34 2.78 15.82
CA ILE A 47 5.11 2.16 15.32
C ILE A 47 4.17 3.22 14.82
N GLU A 48 3.48 2.93 13.73
CA GLU A 48 2.44 3.77 13.16
C GLU A 48 1.15 2.98 13.06
N GLY A 49 0.03 3.65 13.31
CA GLY A 49 -1.30 3.10 13.15
C GLY A 49 -2.38 4.17 13.17
N SER A 50 -3.63 3.74 13.34
CA SER A 50 -4.77 4.67 13.55
C SER A 50 -4.61 5.57 14.78
N PHE A 51 -3.71 5.21 15.69
CA PHE A 51 -3.35 5.97 16.89
C PHE A 51 -2.21 6.98 16.67
N GLY A 52 -1.73 7.15 15.43
CA GLY A 52 -0.58 7.99 15.10
C GLY A 52 0.75 7.26 15.24
N VAL A 53 1.83 8.00 15.46
CA VAL A 53 3.19 7.48 15.55
C VAL A 53 3.68 7.48 17.00
N GLU A 54 4.17 6.33 17.47
CA GLU A 54 4.78 6.18 18.80
C GLU A 54 6.23 5.69 18.66
N ARG A 55 7.15 6.26 19.45
CA ARG A 55 8.53 5.77 19.59
C ARG A 55 8.63 4.89 20.82
N ILE A 56 9.20 3.71 20.66
CA ILE A 56 9.42 2.70 21.70
C ILE A 56 10.91 2.43 21.78
N GLU A 57 11.47 2.47 23.00
CA GLU A 57 12.84 2.07 23.25
C GLU A 57 12.89 0.59 23.66
N ILE A 58 13.69 -0.20 22.94
CA ILE A 58 13.82 -1.64 23.16
C ILE A 58 15.31 -1.98 23.27
N PRO A 59 15.85 -2.18 24.49
CA PRO A 59 17.27 -2.46 24.72
C PRO A 59 17.80 -3.69 23.96
N LYS A 60 16.92 -4.63 23.62
CA LYS A 60 17.27 -5.82 22.84
C LYS A 60 17.53 -5.56 21.36
N LEU A 61 17.10 -4.43 20.80
CA LEU A 61 17.34 -4.08 19.39
C LEU A 61 18.77 -3.57 19.16
N THR A 62 19.77 -4.33 19.62
CA THR A 62 21.18 -4.05 19.36
C THR A 62 21.48 -4.20 17.86
N LEU A 63 22.55 -3.56 17.39
CA LEU A 63 23.00 -3.70 16.00
C LEU A 63 23.22 -5.19 15.62
N ASP A 64 23.79 -5.99 16.52
CA ASP A 64 24.03 -7.42 16.31
C ASP A 64 22.70 -8.20 16.15
N ASN A 65 21.71 -7.94 17.01
CA ASN A 65 20.41 -8.58 16.90
C ASN A 65 19.64 -8.13 15.65
N LEU A 66 19.72 -6.85 15.29
CA LEU A 66 19.15 -6.32 14.05
C LEU A 66 19.83 -6.95 12.83
N THR A 67 21.15 -7.10 12.85
CA THR A 67 21.89 -7.76 11.76
C THR A 67 21.50 -9.24 11.64
N LYS A 68 21.31 -9.94 12.76
CA LYS A 68 20.79 -11.33 12.78
C LYS A 68 19.38 -11.41 12.22
N LEU A 69 18.50 -10.48 12.60
CA LEU A 69 17.14 -10.37 12.06
C LEU A 69 17.17 -10.14 10.54
N ALA A 70 17.99 -9.20 10.07
CA ALA A 70 18.15 -8.92 8.64
C ALA A 70 18.56 -10.16 7.84
N ASN A 71 19.60 -10.86 8.31
CA ASN A 71 20.09 -12.08 7.68
C ASN A 71 19.00 -13.16 7.66
N THR A 72 18.32 -13.39 8.78
CA THR A 72 17.31 -14.44 8.91
C THR A 72 16.12 -14.17 8.00
N LEU A 73 15.63 -12.93 7.94
CA LEU A 73 14.57 -12.52 7.02
C LEU A 73 14.98 -12.66 5.55
N CYS A 74 16.22 -12.29 5.20
CA CYS A 74 16.73 -12.46 3.85
C CYS A 74 16.81 -13.94 3.47
N ILE A 75 17.36 -14.80 4.34
CA ILE A 75 17.47 -16.24 4.11
C ILE A 75 16.09 -16.86 3.92
N PHE A 76 15.12 -16.50 4.75
CA PHE A 76 13.72 -16.93 4.62
C PHE A 76 13.12 -16.56 3.25
N ASN A 77 13.57 -15.45 2.66
CA ASN A 77 13.16 -14.98 1.35
C ASN A 77 14.09 -15.44 0.20
N ASN A 78 14.95 -16.44 0.44
CA ASN A 78 15.95 -16.95 -0.50
C ASN A 78 16.92 -15.86 -1.01
N LYS A 79 17.21 -14.86 -0.17
CA LYS A 79 18.10 -13.73 -0.43
C LYS A 79 19.30 -13.75 0.51
N LYS A 80 20.36 -13.05 0.12
CA LYS A 80 21.56 -12.87 0.94
C LYS A 80 21.94 -11.39 0.97
N ILE A 81 21.81 -10.79 2.14
CA ILE A 81 22.24 -9.42 2.37
C ILE A 81 23.77 -9.37 2.52
N THR A 82 24.40 -8.46 1.80
CA THR A 82 25.86 -8.24 1.86
C THR A 82 26.17 -6.75 1.76
N ALA A 83 27.42 -6.34 2.02
CA ALA A 83 27.82 -4.95 1.83
C ALA A 83 27.70 -4.48 0.36
N GLN A 84 27.82 -5.40 -0.61
CA GLN A 84 27.63 -5.11 -2.03
C GLN A 84 26.16 -5.03 -2.43
N ASN A 85 25.29 -5.80 -1.75
CA ASN A 85 23.83 -5.78 -1.93
C ASN A 85 23.14 -5.54 -0.57
N PRO A 86 23.23 -4.32 -0.02
CA PRO A 86 22.82 -4.04 1.35
C PRO A 86 21.33 -3.76 1.53
N ILE A 87 20.56 -3.74 0.45
CA ILE A 87 19.14 -3.38 0.43
C ILE A 87 18.31 -4.55 -0.07
N HIS A 88 17.29 -4.97 0.69
CA HIS A 88 16.36 -6.01 0.27
C HIS A 88 14.92 -5.76 0.70
N SER A 89 13.99 -5.98 -0.22
CA SER A 89 12.59 -6.24 0.11
C SER A 89 12.42 -7.69 0.57
N VAL A 90 11.62 -7.91 1.61
CA VAL A 90 11.34 -9.22 2.19
C VAL A 90 9.84 -9.34 2.50
N THR A 91 9.37 -10.56 2.63
CA THR A 91 8.06 -10.88 3.21
C THR A 91 8.29 -11.63 4.52
N LEU A 92 7.61 -11.20 5.58
CA LEU A 92 7.63 -11.85 6.90
C LEU A 92 6.77 -13.13 6.88
N PRO A 93 6.91 -14.02 7.88
CA PRO A 93 6.17 -15.28 7.92
C PRO A 93 4.64 -15.14 7.84
N ASP A 94 4.07 -14.04 8.34
CA ASP A 94 2.62 -13.80 8.37
C ASP A 94 2.14 -12.88 7.23
N GLY A 95 3.01 -12.60 6.24
CA GLY A 95 2.67 -11.87 5.02
C GLY A 95 2.92 -10.37 5.06
N GLU A 96 3.47 -9.82 6.15
CA GLU A 96 3.91 -8.43 6.18
C GLU A 96 5.05 -8.19 5.19
N ARG A 97 5.04 -7.02 4.57
CA ARG A 97 6.09 -6.63 3.63
C ARG A 97 7.13 -5.85 4.39
N GLY A 98 8.39 -6.22 4.24
CA GLY A 98 9.53 -5.56 4.85
C GLY A 98 10.49 -4.98 3.83
N HIS A 99 11.19 -3.93 4.21
CA HIS A 99 12.37 -3.43 3.55
C HIS A 99 13.51 -3.32 4.55
N ILE A 100 14.67 -3.83 4.19
CA ILE A 100 15.86 -3.90 5.04
C ILE A 100 16.98 -3.14 4.34
N MET A 101 17.68 -2.30 5.08
CA MET A 101 18.91 -1.64 4.64
C MET A 101 19.99 -1.77 5.70
N LEU A 102 21.18 -2.20 5.29
CA LEU A 102 22.39 -2.22 6.13
C LEU A 102 23.46 -1.27 5.56
N PRO A 103 24.50 -0.92 6.33
CA PRO A 103 25.65 -0.20 5.79
C PRO A 103 26.28 -0.99 4.62
N PRO A 104 26.72 -0.31 3.54
CA PRO A 104 26.92 1.14 3.41
C PRO A 104 25.71 1.95 2.89
N SER A 105 24.52 1.36 2.78
CA SER A 105 23.34 2.05 2.20
C SER A 105 22.57 2.96 3.16
N CYS A 106 22.92 2.92 4.44
CA CYS A 106 22.37 3.76 5.50
C CYS A 106 23.51 4.21 6.43
N GLU A 107 23.20 5.00 7.46
CA GLU A 107 24.19 5.49 8.44
C GLU A 107 25.01 4.34 9.04
N ASP A 108 26.32 4.55 9.20
CA ASP A 108 27.19 3.55 9.81
C ASP A 108 26.73 3.13 11.20
N LYS A 109 26.94 1.86 11.54
CA LYS A 109 26.51 1.26 12.83
C LYS A 109 24.98 1.30 13.06
N THR A 110 24.19 1.49 12.00
CA THR A 110 22.73 1.36 12.04
C THR A 110 22.24 0.17 11.23
N ALA A 111 20.96 -0.15 11.38
CA ALA A 111 20.24 -1.09 10.54
C ALA A 111 18.81 -0.58 10.40
N VAL A 112 18.35 -0.43 9.17
CA VAL A 112 17.04 0.17 8.87
C VAL A 112 16.06 -0.91 8.47
N PHE A 113 14.87 -0.90 9.09
CA PHE A 113 13.75 -1.76 8.75
C PHE A 113 12.50 -0.92 8.57
N ALA A 114 11.78 -1.16 7.49
CA ALA A 114 10.42 -0.65 7.29
C ALA A 114 9.49 -1.84 7.02
N ILE A 115 8.63 -2.16 7.98
CA ILE A 115 7.70 -3.29 7.92
C ILE A 115 6.28 -2.74 7.84
N ARG A 116 5.55 -3.14 6.80
CA ARG A 116 4.17 -2.73 6.55
C ARG A 116 3.23 -3.93 6.64
N LYS A 117 2.29 -3.84 7.56
CA LYS A 117 1.22 -4.82 7.74
C LYS A 117 0.24 -4.74 6.57
N PRO A 118 -0.20 -5.87 5.99
CA PRO A 118 -1.21 -5.85 4.95
C PRO A 118 -2.52 -5.32 5.53
N SER A 119 -3.15 -4.38 4.83
CA SER A 119 -4.48 -3.92 5.25
C SER A 119 -5.49 -5.04 5.05
N THR A 120 -6.27 -5.33 6.08
CA THR A 120 -7.46 -6.19 5.98
C THR A 120 -8.69 -5.42 5.53
N SER A 121 -8.68 -4.08 5.60
CA SER A 121 -9.80 -3.27 5.13
C SER A 121 -9.89 -3.27 3.61
N ARG A 122 -11.09 -3.43 3.09
CA ARG A 122 -11.45 -3.26 1.68
C ARG A 122 -12.52 -2.19 1.63
N PHE A 123 -12.31 -1.18 0.81
CA PHE A 123 -13.26 -0.09 0.61
C PHE A 123 -13.95 -0.30 -0.73
N SER A 124 -15.27 -0.33 -0.73
CA SER A 124 -16.03 -0.18 -1.97
C SER A 124 -15.94 1.26 -2.46
N LEU A 125 -16.26 1.51 -3.74
CA LEU A 125 -16.37 2.88 -4.26
C LEU A 125 -17.33 3.74 -3.42
N GLY A 126 -18.45 3.16 -2.97
CA GLY A 126 -19.41 3.82 -2.09
C GLY A 126 -18.80 4.26 -0.75
N ASP A 127 -17.86 3.48 -0.18
CA ASP A 127 -17.20 3.86 1.08
C ASP A 127 -16.24 5.03 0.89
N TYR A 128 -15.56 5.12 -0.24
CA TYR A 128 -14.74 6.28 -0.60
C TYR A 128 -15.57 7.56 -0.74
N ILE A 129 -16.77 7.45 -1.33
CA ILE A 129 -17.72 8.57 -1.45
C ILE A 129 -18.23 8.98 -0.06
N LYS A 130 -18.69 8.02 0.76
CA LYS A 130 -19.20 8.26 2.12
C LYS A 130 -18.16 8.90 3.05
N THR A 131 -16.89 8.55 2.88
CA THR A 131 -15.78 9.10 3.68
C THR A 131 -15.22 10.40 3.11
N ASN A 132 -15.84 10.95 2.07
CA ASN A 132 -15.44 12.17 1.36
C ASN A 132 -14.00 12.17 0.84
N ARG A 133 -13.35 10.99 0.75
CA ARG A 133 -11.95 10.86 0.30
C ARG A 133 -11.76 11.28 -1.15
N LEU A 134 -12.83 11.23 -1.96
CA LEU A 134 -12.82 11.61 -3.37
C LEU A 134 -13.41 13.01 -3.63
N GLN A 135 -13.73 13.79 -2.60
CA GLN A 135 -14.39 15.09 -2.79
C GLN A 135 -13.41 16.27 -2.85
N ALA A 136 -12.25 16.16 -2.19
CA ALA A 136 -11.27 17.24 -2.11
C ALA A 136 -10.13 17.05 -3.14
N PHE A 137 -10.45 17.09 -4.42
CA PHE A 137 -9.45 17.11 -5.50
C PHE A 137 -9.47 18.45 -6.24
N ALA A 138 -8.29 18.87 -6.69
CA ALA A 138 -8.15 19.98 -7.63
C ALA A 138 -8.16 19.40 -9.04
N ASP A 139 -9.14 19.82 -9.84
CA ASP A 139 -9.28 19.40 -11.22
C ASP A 139 -8.43 20.28 -12.13
N TYR A 140 -7.37 19.71 -12.69
CA TYR A 140 -6.46 20.37 -13.64
C TYR A 140 -6.74 19.97 -15.09
N SER A 141 -7.84 19.27 -15.35
CA SER A 141 -8.18 18.84 -16.71
C SER A 141 -8.51 20.06 -17.57
N GLU A 142 -7.87 20.14 -18.74
CA GLU A 142 -8.15 21.19 -19.72
C GLU A 142 -9.56 21.00 -20.33
N HIS A 143 -9.96 19.73 -20.50
CA HIS A 143 -11.26 19.30 -21.00
C HIS A 143 -11.90 18.30 -20.04
N GLY A 144 -13.23 18.31 -19.95
CA GLY A 144 -13.97 17.35 -19.11
C GLY A 144 -13.88 17.64 -17.62
N LYS A 145 -14.03 18.91 -17.23
CA LYS A 145 -13.94 19.27 -15.81
C LYS A 145 -15.09 18.64 -15.04
N ALA A 146 -14.79 18.11 -13.87
CA ALA A 146 -15.74 17.51 -12.95
C ALA A 146 -16.84 18.47 -12.49
N ALA A 147 -16.63 19.79 -12.61
CA ALA A 147 -17.65 20.80 -12.38
C ALA A 147 -18.73 20.80 -13.48
N ASP A 148 -18.33 20.55 -14.73
CA ASP A 148 -19.22 20.58 -15.89
C ASP A 148 -20.23 19.41 -15.86
N PHE A 149 -19.88 18.33 -15.17
CA PHE A 149 -20.74 17.14 -15.00
C PHE A 149 -21.64 17.18 -13.74
N ARG A 150 -21.45 18.15 -12.84
CA ARG A 150 -22.32 18.32 -11.66
C ARG A 150 -23.51 19.19 -12.04
N GLN A 151 -24.50 18.62 -12.72
CA GLN A 151 -25.79 19.31 -12.87
C GLN A 151 -26.54 19.32 -11.52
N PRO A 152 -27.13 20.46 -11.10
CA PRO A 152 -28.10 20.45 -10.03
C PRO A 152 -29.35 19.71 -10.52
N GLU A 153 -29.88 18.79 -9.72
CA GLU A 153 -31.23 18.23 -9.90
C GLU A 153 -32.27 19.35 -9.65
N SER A 154 -32.39 20.31 -10.57
CA SER A 154 -33.49 21.26 -10.58
C SER A 154 -34.55 20.76 -11.55
N GLN A 155 -35.65 20.31 -10.96
CA GLN A 155 -36.94 20.05 -11.61
C GLN A 155 -37.32 21.21 -12.55
N THR A 156 -37.25 21.01 -13.87
CA THR A 156 -37.96 21.85 -14.82
C THR A 156 -38.62 20.99 -15.90
N HIS A 157 -39.93 21.14 -16.01
CA HIS A 157 -40.77 20.53 -17.03
C HIS A 157 -40.31 20.92 -18.45
N PRO A 158 -40.52 20.05 -19.46
CA PRO A 158 -39.79 20.07 -20.73
C PRO A 158 -40.20 21.15 -21.73
N GLU A 159 -41.05 22.11 -21.35
CA GLU A 159 -41.80 22.91 -22.32
C GLU A 159 -41.30 24.35 -22.50
N ASN A 160 -40.26 24.78 -21.76
CA ASN A 160 -39.64 26.10 -21.93
C ASN A 160 -38.10 26.02 -21.95
N ALA A 161 -37.55 25.04 -22.66
CA ALA A 161 -36.14 24.95 -22.96
C ALA A 161 -35.82 25.87 -24.16
N SER A 162 -34.95 26.87 -23.98
CA SER A 162 -34.36 27.59 -25.12
C SER A 162 -33.57 26.62 -26.00
N GLU A 163 -33.34 26.94 -27.29
CA GLU A 163 -32.53 26.10 -28.20
C GLU A 163 -31.14 25.74 -27.60
N SER A 164 -30.55 26.63 -26.78
CA SER A 164 -29.32 26.37 -26.03
C SER A 164 -29.42 25.29 -24.95
N THR A 165 -30.64 24.98 -24.51
CA THR A 165 -30.95 23.96 -23.50
C THR A 165 -31.18 22.59 -24.16
N GLN A 166 -31.56 22.56 -25.44
CA GLN A 166 -31.68 21.30 -26.19
C GLN A 166 -30.32 20.72 -26.59
N GLU A 167 -29.29 21.54 -26.84
CA GLU A 167 -27.92 21.04 -27.04
C GLU A 167 -27.34 20.37 -25.78
N THR A 168 -27.81 20.76 -24.59
CA THR A 168 -27.37 20.17 -23.32
C THR A 168 -28.15 18.91 -22.92
N LEU A 169 -29.27 18.58 -23.58
CA LEU A 169 -30.07 17.39 -23.29
C LEU A 169 -29.71 16.16 -24.15
N HIS A 170 -28.81 16.27 -25.12
CA HIS A 170 -28.28 15.13 -25.90
C HIS A 170 -27.26 14.28 -25.12
N GLN A 171 -27.22 14.43 -23.79
CA GLN A 171 -26.26 13.79 -22.89
C GLN A 171 -26.80 12.49 -22.27
N ASN A 172 -27.46 11.65 -23.08
CA ASN A 172 -27.76 10.26 -22.71
C ASN A 172 -26.54 9.38 -23.02
N SER A 173 -25.70 9.14 -22.02
CA SER A 173 -24.72 8.04 -21.96
C SER A 173 -23.68 7.93 -23.09
N ARG A 174 -23.47 8.99 -23.89
CA ARG A 174 -22.43 9.07 -24.95
C ARG A 174 -21.15 9.79 -24.53
N HIS A 175 -21.05 10.21 -23.26
CA HIS A 175 -20.06 11.17 -22.76
C HIS A 175 -18.60 10.76 -22.75
N PHE A 176 -18.28 9.49 -22.95
CA PHE A 176 -16.88 9.10 -23.15
C PHE A 176 -16.38 9.39 -24.58
N ALA A 177 -17.27 9.42 -25.58
CA ALA A 177 -16.89 9.61 -26.97
C ALA A 177 -16.55 11.08 -27.29
N ASP A 178 -17.35 12.02 -26.77
CA ASP A 178 -17.27 13.45 -27.12
C ASP A 178 -16.01 14.14 -26.56
N ILE A 179 -15.52 13.68 -25.40
CA ILE A 179 -14.27 14.18 -24.81
C ILE A 179 -13.05 13.73 -25.63
N ALA A 180 -13.08 12.49 -26.16
CA ALA A 180 -12.02 11.98 -27.02
C ALA A 180 -11.95 12.74 -28.36
N ASP A 181 -13.12 13.09 -28.91
CA ASP A 181 -13.26 13.89 -30.13
C ASP A 181 -12.73 15.33 -29.93
N GLN A 182 -13.01 15.96 -28.78
CA GLN A 182 -12.49 17.29 -28.45
C GLN A 182 -10.97 17.31 -28.18
N MET A 183 -10.39 16.23 -27.66
CA MET A 183 -8.94 16.10 -27.46
C MET A 183 -8.17 15.92 -28.78
N LYS A 184 -8.86 15.87 -29.94
CA LYS A 184 -8.27 15.55 -31.25
C LYS A 184 -7.42 14.28 -31.24
N LEU A 185 -7.75 13.33 -30.37
CA LEU A 185 -7.13 12.02 -30.41
C LEU A 185 -7.61 11.35 -31.69
N PRO A 186 -6.71 10.84 -32.55
CA PRO A 186 -7.16 10.08 -33.70
C PRO A 186 -8.01 8.91 -33.17
N HIS A 187 -9.20 8.72 -33.74
CA HIS A 187 -10.10 7.61 -33.41
C HIS A 187 -9.44 6.22 -33.59
N ASP A 188 -8.29 6.19 -34.25
CA ASP A 188 -7.47 5.01 -34.54
C ASP A 188 -6.13 5.07 -33.78
N VAL A 189 -6.12 5.12 -32.45
CA VAL A 189 -4.92 4.71 -31.70
C VAL A 189 -4.99 3.18 -31.56
N PRO A 190 -4.30 2.39 -32.39
CA PRO A 190 -4.20 0.96 -32.14
C PRO A 190 -3.51 0.77 -30.78
N LEU A 191 -4.23 0.15 -29.84
CA LEU A 191 -3.62 -0.35 -28.62
C LEU A 191 -2.49 -1.31 -29.01
N ALA A 192 -1.39 -1.27 -28.27
CA ALA A 192 -0.31 -2.23 -28.50
C ALA A 192 -0.83 -3.64 -28.19
N ASP A 193 -0.38 -4.66 -28.94
CA ASP A 193 -0.91 -6.03 -28.88
C ASP A 193 -0.98 -6.64 -27.47
N TRP A 194 -0.13 -6.18 -26.55
CA TRP A 194 -0.09 -6.62 -25.15
C TRP A 194 -1.23 -6.07 -24.27
N GLN A 195 -1.95 -5.04 -24.72
CA GLN A 195 -3.08 -4.45 -24.00
C GLN A 195 -4.40 -5.18 -24.27
N TYR A 196 -4.42 -6.12 -25.23
CA TYR A 196 -5.57 -6.98 -25.54
C TYR A 196 -5.50 -8.37 -24.88
N GLN A 197 -4.44 -8.67 -24.13
CA GLN A 197 -4.30 -9.89 -23.32
C GLN A 197 -4.73 -9.65 -21.88
#